data_AF-A0AAW1U4K8-F1
#
_entry.id   AF-A0AAW1U4K8-F1
#
_cell.length_a   1.000
_cell.length_b   1.000
_cell.length_c   1.000
_cell.angle_alpha   90.00
_cell.angle_beta   90.00
_cell.angle_gamma   90.00
#
_symmetry.space_group_name_H-M   'P 1'
#
loop_
_entity.id
_entity.type
_entity.pdbx_description
1 polymer ?
#
loop_
_entity_poly.entity_id
_entity_poly.type
_entity_poly.pdbx_seq_one_letter_code
_entity_poly.pdbx_strand_id
1 'polypeptide(L)'
;MAETVDYPLHKAVFENDLKSVSRLLRTVDIAAKDRHGNTPLHLAVMLGRVECVQLLLKHDAPVKVKNGLGWTVLAEAVSYGNRPTISSLVRKFRQQSREQMEERRPNLVEALNRINDFYMELKWDFQSWVPLVSRILPSDICKIYKSGANIRLDTTLVEFSDMRWERGDISFIFNGLAPSNESLTVLDNILKVYQKVKYEENEMEIEDEVDLLMSTDILAAQISTKSISFARAQSGWIFREDRKELVAGQYESELYTVHGLMLESRKRREHLSADDLQKNKAILESFTKGNNLQNFDQNGIPLRRTSLVPPPDKCISWEQYINSELNNYPRLGRDLVYKESSKSFKATIAMSSDFPLSVDMLLNVLEVIAPFKHFSKLRDFITLKLPTGFPVKVEIPILPTVTAKITFQHFEFRSDIPKTLFSIPKNYIEDPTRFPDL
;
A
#
# COMPACT_ATOMS: atom_id res chain seq x y z
N MET A 1 -11.94 4.35 -42.08
CA MET A 1 -11.76 2.99 -41.52
C MET A 1 -11.24 3.17 -40.12
N ALA A 2 -12.02 2.84 -39.09
CA ALA A 2 -11.48 2.80 -37.74
C ALA A 2 -10.49 1.63 -37.69
N GLU A 3 -9.25 1.87 -37.26
CA GLU A 3 -8.30 0.80 -36.99
C GLU A 3 -8.94 -0.15 -35.97
N THR A 4 -9.24 -1.37 -36.38
CA THR A 4 -9.63 -2.43 -35.45
C THR A 4 -8.39 -2.74 -34.62
N VAL A 5 -8.35 -2.20 -33.40
CA VAL A 5 -7.29 -2.50 -32.44
C VAL A 5 -7.31 -4.01 -32.18
N ASP A 6 -6.29 -4.70 -32.66
CA ASP A 6 -6.12 -6.15 -32.47
C ASP A 6 -5.37 -6.42 -31.16
N TYR A 7 -5.73 -7.51 -30.48
CA TYR A 7 -5.13 -7.94 -29.21
C TYR A 7 -4.58 -9.38 -29.34
N PRO A 8 -3.54 -9.59 -30.18
CA PRO A 8 -3.10 -10.94 -30.55
C PRO A 8 -2.56 -11.75 -29.37
N LEU A 9 -1.86 -11.09 -28.42
CA LEU A 9 -1.33 -11.77 -27.23
C LEU A 9 -2.46 -12.18 -26.28
N HIS A 10 -3.46 -11.32 -26.09
CA HIS A 10 -4.66 -11.63 -25.29
C HIS A 10 -5.45 -12.79 -25.89
N LYS A 11 -5.67 -12.78 -27.21
CA LYS A 11 -6.33 -13.87 -27.93
C LYS A 11 -5.59 -15.20 -27.73
N ALA A 12 -4.27 -15.21 -27.93
CA ALA A 12 -3.46 -16.41 -27.75
C ALA A 12 -3.52 -16.95 -26.31
N VAL A 13 -3.51 -16.08 -25.29
CA VAL A 13 -3.71 -16.48 -23.89
C VAL A 13 -5.12 -17.04 -23.67
N PHE A 14 -6.13 -16.38 -24.23
CA PHE A 14 -7.54 -16.79 -24.09
C PHE A 14 -7.76 -18.21 -24.63
N GLU A 15 -7.20 -18.48 -25.81
CA GLU A 15 -7.24 -19.77 -26.50
C GLU A 15 -6.25 -20.81 -25.93
N ASN A 16 -5.45 -20.44 -24.93
CA ASN A 16 -4.39 -21.26 -24.34
C ASN A 16 -3.34 -21.75 -25.35
N ASP A 17 -3.06 -20.98 -26.42
CA ASP A 17 -2.02 -21.28 -27.39
C ASP A 17 -0.65 -20.80 -26.90
N LEU A 18 -0.01 -21.63 -26.09
CA LEU A 18 1.33 -21.37 -25.53
C LEU A 18 2.39 -21.08 -26.60
N LYS A 19 2.29 -21.67 -27.79
CA LYS A 19 3.28 -21.44 -28.87
C LYS A 19 3.14 -20.02 -29.41
N SER A 20 1.91 -19.58 -29.66
CA SER A 20 1.65 -18.20 -30.07
C SER A 20 1.99 -17.21 -28.98
N VAL A 21 1.67 -17.49 -27.71
CA VAL A 21 2.08 -16.65 -26.57
C VAL A 21 3.60 -16.48 -26.56
N SER A 22 4.37 -17.57 -26.61
CA SER A 22 5.84 -17.51 -26.59
C SER A 22 6.43 -16.70 -27.76
N ARG A 23 5.84 -16.82 -28.95
CA ARG A 23 6.25 -16.05 -30.14
C ARG A 23 5.92 -14.56 -29.99
N LEU A 24 4.71 -14.23 -29.54
CA LEU A 24 4.20 -12.87 -29.45
C LEU A 24 4.87 -12.04 -28.35
N LEU A 25 5.33 -12.68 -27.27
CA LEU A 25 6.05 -12.00 -26.17
C LEU A 25 7.35 -11.31 -26.62
N ARG A 26 7.85 -11.62 -27.81
CA ARG A 26 9.04 -10.96 -28.39
C ARG A 26 8.72 -9.69 -29.17
N THR A 27 7.46 -9.49 -29.54
CA THR A 27 7.04 -8.45 -30.50
C THR A 27 5.90 -7.56 -30.00
N VAL A 28 5.18 -8.00 -28.97
CA VAL A 28 4.01 -7.31 -28.41
C VAL A 28 4.30 -6.87 -26.99
N ASP A 29 3.78 -5.70 -26.62
CA ASP A 29 3.83 -5.21 -25.24
C ASP A 29 3.03 -6.14 -24.31
N ILE A 30 3.75 -6.76 -23.37
CA ILE A 30 3.19 -7.67 -22.36
C ILE A 30 2.30 -6.93 -21.34
N ALA A 31 2.47 -5.61 -21.19
CA ALA A 31 1.70 -4.76 -20.28
C ALA A 31 0.43 -4.18 -20.94
N ALA A 32 0.25 -4.39 -22.25
CA ALA A 32 -0.89 -3.86 -22.99
C ALA A 32 -2.22 -4.33 -22.38
N LYS A 33 -3.19 -3.42 -22.34
CA LYS A 33 -4.54 -3.72 -21.86
C LYS A 33 -5.48 -3.92 -23.04
N ASP A 34 -6.35 -4.93 -22.93
CA ASP A 34 -7.47 -5.06 -23.84
C ASP A 34 -8.52 -3.95 -23.61
N ARG A 35 -9.58 -3.94 -24.44
CA ARG A 35 -10.66 -2.96 -24.32
C ARG A 35 -11.38 -2.98 -22.97
N HIS A 36 -11.27 -4.07 -22.22
CA HIS A 36 -11.88 -4.25 -20.89
C HIS A 36 -10.88 -3.91 -19.77
N GLY A 37 -9.69 -3.44 -20.13
CA GLY A 37 -8.62 -3.07 -19.23
C GLY A 37 -7.78 -4.24 -18.71
N ASN A 38 -7.97 -5.47 -19.19
CA ASN A 38 -7.23 -6.65 -18.73
C ASN A 38 -5.89 -6.76 -19.48
N THR A 39 -4.83 -7.07 -18.73
CA THR A 39 -3.55 -7.49 -19.35
C THR A 39 -3.63 -8.97 -19.74
N PRO A 40 -2.73 -9.49 -20.58
CA PRO A 40 -2.67 -10.92 -20.87
C PRO A 40 -2.56 -11.77 -19.60
N LEU A 41 -1.85 -11.27 -18.58
CA LEU A 41 -1.72 -11.94 -17.30
C LEU A 41 -3.04 -12.00 -16.51
N HIS A 42 -3.89 -10.97 -16.58
CA HIS A 42 -5.24 -11.05 -16.00
C HIS A 42 -6.05 -12.17 -16.66
N LEU A 43 -6.06 -12.25 -17.99
CA LEU A 43 -6.80 -13.29 -18.71
C LEU A 43 -6.29 -14.69 -18.37
N ALA A 44 -4.97 -14.88 -18.34
CA ALA A 44 -4.37 -16.16 -17.98
C ALA A 44 -4.83 -16.63 -16.59
N VAL A 45 -4.86 -15.72 -15.61
CA VAL A 45 -5.31 -16.01 -14.24
C VAL A 45 -6.82 -16.29 -14.20
N MET A 46 -7.65 -15.42 -14.79
CA MET A 46 -9.12 -15.54 -14.75
C MET A 46 -9.63 -16.81 -15.45
N LEU A 47 -8.90 -17.30 -16.45
CA LEU A 47 -9.18 -18.53 -17.19
C LEU A 47 -8.44 -19.77 -16.63
N GLY A 48 -7.60 -19.62 -15.61
CA GLY A 48 -6.84 -20.72 -15.01
C GLY A 48 -5.76 -21.33 -15.91
N ARG A 49 -5.17 -20.55 -16.83
CA ARG A 49 -4.11 -20.99 -17.75
C ARG A 49 -2.74 -20.92 -17.05
N VAL A 50 -2.46 -21.89 -16.19
CA VAL A 50 -1.27 -21.90 -15.31
C VAL A 50 0.03 -21.76 -16.11
N GLU A 51 0.17 -22.46 -17.23
CA GLU A 51 1.38 -22.40 -18.06
C GLU A 51 1.55 -21.02 -18.72
N CYS A 52 0.44 -20.39 -19.15
CA CYS A 52 0.47 -19.02 -19.65
C CYS A 52 0.90 -18.05 -18.54
N VAL A 53 0.38 -18.23 -17.32
CA VAL A 53 0.80 -17.42 -16.16
C VAL A 53 2.31 -17.54 -15.94
N GLN A 54 2.83 -18.76 -15.84
CA GLN A 54 4.27 -18.98 -15.61
C GLN A 54 5.13 -18.36 -16.71
N LEU A 55 4.73 -18.51 -17.97
CA LEU A 55 5.44 -17.93 -19.11
C LEU A 55 5.43 -16.40 -19.06
N LEU A 56 4.27 -15.79 -18.79
CA LEU A 56 4.14 -14.33 -18.68
C LEU A 56 4.97 -13.76 -17.51
N LEU A 57 4.94 -14.40 -16.34
CA LEU A 57 5.74 -13.97 -15.18
C LEU A 57 7.24 -14.12 -15.43
N LYS A 58 7.67 -15.15 -16.16
CA LYS A 58 9.07 -15.32 -16.58
C LYS A 58 9.56 -14.20 -17.52
N HIS A 59 8.64 -13.60 -18.27
CA HIS A 59 8.90 -12.44 -19.14
C HIS A 59 8.55 -11.10 -18.47
N ASP A 60 8.59 -11.04 -17.14
CA ASP A 60 8.38 -9.83 -16.34
C ASP A 60 7.03 -9.12 -16.57
N ALA A 61 5.97 -9.90 -16.83
CA ALA A 61 4.61 -9.34 -16.86
C ALA A 61 4.33 -8.58 -15.55
N PRO A 62 3.82 -7.33 -15.62
CA PRO A 62 3.63 -6.52 -14.43
C PRO A 62 2.45 -7.05 -13.60
N VAL A 63 2.66 -7.26 -12.30
CA VAL A 63 1.64 -7.90 -11.42
C VAL A 63 0.85 -6.90 -10.57
N LYS A 64 1.37 -5.69 -10.36
CA LYS A 64 0.71 -4.60 -9.59
C LYS A 64 -0.40 -3.88 -10.38
N VAL A 65 -0.55 -4.18 -11.66
CA VAL A 65 -1.48 -3.49 -12.56
C VAL A 65 -2.92 -3.83 -12.20
N LYS A 66 -3.79 -2.83 -12.25
CA LYS A 66 -5.23 -3.00 -12.09
C LYS A 66 -5.94 -3.11 -13.45
N ASN A 67 -6.93 -4.00 -13.55
CA ASN A 67 -7.81 -4.09 -14.70
C ASN A 67 -8.83 -2.94 -14.78
N GLY A 68 -9.72 -2.96 -15.78
CA GLY A 68 -10.76 -1.94 -15.95
C GLY A 68 -11.75 -1.86 -14.76
N LEU A 69 -11.86 -2.92 -13.96
CA LEU A 69 -12.66 -2.95 -12.74
C LEU A 69 -11.88 -2.53 -11.48
N GLY A 70 -10.62 -2.13 -11.62
CA GLY A 70 -9.77 -1.70 -10.51
C GLY A 70 -9.17 -2.83 -9.67
N TRP A 71 -9.25 -4.10 -10.11
CA TRP A 71 -8.67 -5.25 -9.42
C TRP A 71 -7.29 -5.58 -9.95
N THR A 72 -6.37 -5.99 -9.07
CA THR A 72 -5.04 -6.44 -9.46
C THR A 72 -5.07 -7.88 -9.97
N VAL A 73 -4.01 -8.30 -10.65
CA VAL A 73 -3.82 -9.71 -11.05
C VAL A 73 -3.90 -10.65 -9.84
N LEU A 74 -3.27 -10.28 -8.71
CA LEU A 74 -3.31 -11.07 -7.49
C LEU A 74 -4.73 -11.21 -6.94
N ALA A 75 -5.54 -10.15 -6.98
CA ALA A 75 -6.94 -10.20 -6.56
C ALA A 75 -7.76 -11.20 -7.40
N GLU A 76 -7.57 -11.22 -8.72
CA GLU A 76 -8.22 -12.20 -9.59
C GLU A 76 -7.71 -13.63 -9.33
N ALA A 77 -6.42 -13.80 -8.99
CA ALA A 77 -5.86 -15.11 -8.65
C ALA A 77 -6.42 -15.68 -7.36
N VAL A 78 -6.60 -14.84 -6.33
CA VAL A 78 -7.25 -15.21 -5.07
C VAL A 78 -8.71 -15.60 -5.32
N SER A 79 -9.43 -14.85 -6.18
CA SER A 79 -10.81 -15.18 -6.58
C SER A 79 -10.90 -16.54 -7.27
N TYR A 80 -9.99 -16.82 -8.21
CA TYR A 80 -9.90 -18.12 -8.87
C TYR A 80 -9.58 -19.23 -7.85
N GLY A 81 -8.60 -18.98 -6.98
CA GLY A 81 -8.23 -19.83 -5.84
C GLY A 81 -7.20 -20.90 -6.15
N ASN A 82 -6.37 -20.73 -7.19
CA ASN A 82 -5.26 -21.66 -7.49
C ASN A 82 -4.03 -21.28 -6.68
N ARG A 83 -3.72 -22.06 -5.64
CA ARG A 83 -2.64 -21.76 -4.69
C ARG A 83 -1.28 -21.58 -5.36
N PRO A 84 -0.77 -22.48 -6.23
CA PRO A 84 0.52 -22.29 -6.89
C PRO A 84 0.62 -21.00 -7.71
N THR A 85 -0.47 -20.61 -8.37
CA THR A 85 -0.55 -19.34 -9.12
C THR A 85 -0.48 -18.14 -8.20
N ILE A 86 -1.20 -18.16 -7.07
CA ILE A 86 -1.14 -17.09 -6.06
C ILE A 86 0.27 -16.98 -5.48
N SER A 87 0.90 -18.09 -5.06
CA SER A 87 2.28 -18.08 -4.56
C SER A 87 3.27 -17.53 -5.59
N SER A 88 3.12 -17.90 -6.87
CA SER A 88 3.98 -17.37 -7.96
C SER A 88 3.81 -15.85 -8.15
N LEU A 89 2.58 -15.34 -8.03
CA LEU A 89 2.29 -13.91 -8.13
C LEU A 89 2.80 -13.12 -6.93
N VAL A 90 2.69 -13.67 -5.71
CA VAL A 90 3.25 -13.05 -4.49
C VAL A 90 4.77 -12.95 -4.61
N ARG A 91 5.45 -14.03 -5.00
CA ARG A 91 6.90 -14.01 -5.27
C ARG A 91 7.26 -12.95 -6.30
N LYS A 92 6.59 -12.95 -7.45
CA LYS A 92 6.86 -11.97 -8.51
C LYS A 92 6.57 -10.53 -8.08
N PHE A 93 5.54 -10.31 -7.27
CA PHE A 93 5.22 -8.99 -6.72
C PHE A 93 6.30 -8.48 -5.78
N ARG A 94 6.78 -9.33 -4.87
CA ARG A 94 7.89 -9.01 -3.97
C ARG A 94 9.15 -8.71 -4.80
N GLN A 95 9.48 -9.55 -5.79
CA GLN A 95 10.60 -9.33 -6.72
C GLN A 95 10.53 -7.97 -7.44
N GLN A 96 9.43 -7.68 -8.15
CA GLN A 96 9.27 -6.43 -8.91
C GLN A 96 9.31 -5.19 -8.00
N SER A 97 8.76 -5.30 -6.78
CA SER A 97 8.81 -4.19 -5.81
C SER A 97 10.24 -3.89 -5.36
N ARG A 98 11.06 -4.92 -5.16
CA ARG A 98 12.49 -4.77 -4.82
C ARG A 98 13.28 -4.16 -5.98
N GLU A 99 13.12 -4.70 -7.18
CA GLU A 99 13.82 -4.20 -8.37
C GLU A 99 13.49 -2.73 -8.65
N GLN A 100 12.22 -2.35 -8.54
CA GLN A 100 11.78 -0.95 -8.68
C GLN A 100 12.39 -0.04 -7.60
N MET A 101 12.50 -0.52 -6.36
CA MET A 101 13.15 0.24 -5.30
C MET A 101 14.64 0.44 -5.58
N GLU A 102 15.33 -0.61 -6.03
CA GLU A 102 16.74 -0.55 -6.37
C GLU A 102 17.05 0.37 -7.55
N GLU A 103 16.21 0.33 -8.59
CA GLU A 103 16.32 1.23 -9.74
C GLU A 103 16.21 2.70 -9.33
N ARG A 104 15.34 3.02 -8.36
CA ARG A 104 15.10 4.39 -7.88
C ARG A 104 16.09 4.85 -6.82
N ARG A 105 16.80 3.94 -6.18
CA ARG A 105 17.70 4.21 -5.05
C ARG A 105 18.74 5.29 -5.33
N PRO A 106 19.44 5.33 -6.48
CA PRO A 106 20.45 6.35 -6.74
C PRO A 106 19.85 7.77 -6.75
N ASN A 107 18.71 7.95 -7.40
CA ASN A 107 18.00 9.23 -7.47
C ASN A 107 17.53 9.68 -6.08
N LEU A 108 17.05 8.73 -5.26
CA LEU A 108 16.65 9.00 -3.89
C LEU A 108 17.84 9.45 -3.04
N VAL A 109 18.97 8.74 -3.10
CA VAL A 109 20.20 9.10 -2.38
C VAL A 109 20.71 10.48 -2.79
N GLU A 110 20.69 10.79 -4.09
CA GLU A 110 21.06 12.11 -4.59
C GLU A 110 20.11 13.19 -4.05
N ALA A 111 18.80 12.95 -4.09
CA ALA A 111 17.81 13.88 -3.57
C ALA A 111 18.00 14.13 -2.06
N LEU A 112 18.26 13.09 -1.26
CA LEU A 112 18.53 13.23 0.18
C LEU A 112 19.80 14.03 0.46
N ASN A 113 20.86 13.83 -0.32
CA ASN A 113 22.10 14.60 -0.19
C ASN A 113 21.94 16.09 -0.52
N ARG A 114 20.95 16.45 -1.35
CA ARG A 114 20.64 17.86 -1.67
C ARG A 114 19.88 18.58 -0.55
N ILE A 115 19.21 17.84 0.33
CA ILE A 115 18.52 18.42 1.48
C ILE A 115 19.57 18.69 2.56
N ASN A 116 19.51 19.82 3.27
CA ASN A 116 20.40 20.03 4.42
C ASN A 116 20.05 19.08 5.56
N ASP A 117 21.00 18.83 6.45
CA ASP A 117 20.76 17.99 7.63
C ASP A 117 19.76 18.66 8.57
N PHE A 118 18.79 17.90 9.07
CA PHE A 118 17.67 18.45 9.84
C PHE A 118 17.13 17.48 10.89
N TYR A 119 16.46 18.07 11.87
CA TYR A 119 15.55 17.41 12.79
C TYR A 119 14.12 17.92 12.54
N MET A 120 13.13 17.04 12.63
CA MET A 120 11.73 17.44 12.69
C MET A 120 10.89 16.47 13.51
N GLU A 121 9.75 16.95 13.99
CA GLU A 121 8.72 16.11 14.60
C GLU A 121 7.47 16.10 13.74
N LEU A 122 6.92 14.90 13.57
CA LEU A 122 5.65 14.67 12.92
C LEU A 122 4.67 14.12 13.95
N LYS A 123 3.75 14.97 14.41
CA LYS A 123 2.73 14.60 15.37
C LYS A 123 1.53 13.96 14.67
N TRP A 124 1.18 12.76 15.07
CA TRP A 124 0.00 12.02 14.63
C TRP A 124 -1.04 11.98 15.74
N ASP A 125 -2.22 12.56 15.49
CA ASP A 125 -3.38 12.47 16.37
C ASP A 125 -4.53 11.76 15.62
N PHE A 126 -4.93 10.57 16.07
CA PHE A 126 -6.03 9.83 15.45
C PHE A 126 -7.37 10.16 16.13
N GLN A 127 -8.40 10.48 15.34
CA GLN A 127 -9.70 10.93 15.81
C GLN A 127 -10.83 10.16 15.13
N SER A 128 -11.95 9.94 15.83
CA SER A 128 -13.16 9.32 15.30
C SER A 128 -14.39 10.20 15.49
N TRP A 129 -15.32 10.14 14.54
CA TRP A 129 -16.64 10.75 14.70
C TRP A 129 -17.54 9.94 15.65
N VAL A 130 -17.19 8.67 15.89
CA VAL A 130 -17.93 7.80 16.80
C VAL A 130 -17.67 8.24 18.25
N PRO A 131 -18.71 8.55 19.04
CA PRO A 131 -18.55 8.96 20.44
C PRO A 131 -17.71 7.95 21.23
N LEU A 132 -16.89 8.46 22.16
CA LEU A 132 -15.97 7.70 23.03
C LEU A 132 -14.80 6.99 22.33
N VAL A 133 -14.88 6.65 21.03
CA VAL A 133 -13.77 6.01 20.29
C VAL A 133 -12.55 6.93 20.20
N SER A 134 -12.74 8.25 20.07
CA SER A 134 -11.63 9.21 20.04
C SER A 134 -10.78 9.24 21.32
N ARG A 135 -11.30 8.75 22.46
CA ARG A 135 -10.52 8.71 23.72
C ARG A 135 -9.54 7.55 23.80
N ILE A 136 -9.76 6.52 22.99
CA ILE A 136 -8.93 5.30 23.00
C ILE A 136 -7.97 5.25 21.82
N LEU A 137 -8.16 6.08 20.80
CA LEU A 137 -7.27 6.13 19.64
C LEU A 137 -5.87 6.62 20.03
N PRO A 138 -4.83 6.09 19.39
CA PRO A 138 -3.47 6.46 19.73
C PRO A 138 -3.16 7.89 19.28
N SER A 139 -2.11 8.44 19.86
CA SER A 139 -1.35 9.55 19.31
C SER A 139 0.12 9.19 19.38
N ASP A 140 0.90 9.77 18.48
CA ASP A 140 2.32 9.53 18.36
C ASP A 140 3.07 10.80 17.92
N ILE A 141 4.34 10.89 18.32
CA ILE A 141 5.26 11.93 17.88
C ILE A 141 6.44 11.23 17.24
N CYS A 142 6.40 11.18 15.91
CA CYS A 142 7.45 10.62 15.09
C CYS A 142 8.61 11.62 14.98
N LYS A 143 9.80 11.26 15.46
CA LYS A 143 10.99 12.11 15.36
C LYS A 143 11.82 11.70 14.16
N ILE A 144 12.10 12.64 13.26
CA ILE A 144 12.86 12.38 12.05
C ILE A 144 14.19 13.12 12.14
N TYR A 145 15.27 12.37 12.01
CA TYR A 145 16.63 12.87 11.89
C TYR A 145 17.15 12.54 10.50
N LYS A 146 17.72 13.53 9.82
CA LYS A 146 18.31 13.35 8.50
C LYS A 146 19.75 13.84 8.52
N SER A 147 20.68 12.98 8.10
CA SER A 147 22.09 13.39 7.90
C SER A 147 22.70 12.74 6.66
N GLY A 148 23.16 13.56 5.71
CA GLY A 148 23.61 13.10 4.40
C GLY A 148 22.49 12.33 3.68
N ALA A 149 22.76 11.07 3.30
CA ALA A 149 21.76 10.16 2.73
C ALA A 149 21.13 9.21 3.76
N ASN A 150 21.30 9.48 5.07
CA ASN A 150 20.77 8.66 6.14
C ASN A 150 19.55 9.32 6.77
N ILE A 151 18.55 8.50 7.10
CA ILE A 151 17.34 8.91 7.81
C ILE A 151 17.16 8.00 9.00
N ARG A 152 16.81 8.58 10.15
CA ARG A 152 16.32 7.87 11.30
C ARG A 152 14.95 8.39 11.67
N LEU A 153 14.01 7.48 11.90
CA LEU A 153 12.68 7.76 12.39
C LEU A 153 12.48 7.05 13.73
N ASP A 154 12.22 7.78 14.79
CA ASP A 154 11.82 7.21 16.08
C ASP A 154 10.30 7.35 16.24
N THR A 155 9.62 6.26 16.58
CA THR A 155 8.16 6.17 16.72
C THR A 155 7.77 5.35 17.95
N THR A 156 6.67 5.73 18.60
CA THR A 156 6.07 4.90 19.66
C THR A 156 4.91 4.04 19.16
N LEU A 157 4.52 4.20 17.89
CA LEU A 157 3.42 3.48 17.28
C LEU A 157 3.98 2.47 16.28
N VAL A 158 3.96 1.18 16.66
CA VAL A 158 4.57 0.09 15.87
C VAL A 158 3.72 -0.24 14.64
N GLU A 159 2.41 -0.43 14.83
CA GLU A 159 1.46 -0.66 13.75
C GLU A 159 0.16 0.11 14.00
N PHE A 160 -0.48 0.55 12.93
CA PHE A 160 -1.87 1.04 12.96
C PHE A 160 -2.62 0.51 11.74
N SER A 161 -3.28 -0.64 11.90
CA SER A 161 -4.19 -1.21 10.89
C SER A 161 -5.42 -1.81 11.54
N ASP A 162 -6.57 -1.64 10.89
CA ASP A 162 -7.84 -2.26 11.30
C ASP A 162 -8.21 -2.05 12.78
N MET A 163 -7.95 -0.84 13.31
CA MET A 163 -8.15 -0.46 14.72
C MET A 163 -7.29 -1.24 15.73
N ARG A 164 -6.23 -1.91 15.28
CA ARG A 164 -5.18 -2.47 16.13
C ARG A 164 -3.99 -1.52 16.15
N TRP A 165 -3.43 -1.33 17.34
CA TRP A 165 -2.17 -0.64 17.51
C TRP A 165 -1.36 -1.23 18.65
N GLU A 166 -0.05 -1.26 18.46
CA GLU A 166 0.92 -1.63 19.48
C GLU A 166 1.77 -0.40 19.79
N ARG A 167 1.99 -0.17 21.10
CA ARG A 167 2.93 0.86 21.56
C ARG A 167 4.29 0.21 21.80
N GLY A 168 5.33 0.89 21.35
CA GLY A 168 6.71 0.47 21.54
C GLY A 168 7.65 1.66 21.63
N ASP A 169 8.94 1.39 21.53
CA ASP A 169 9.99 2.38 21.30
C ASP A 169 10.83 1.85 20.14
N ILE A 170 10.43 2.23 18.93
CA ILE A 170 10.95 1.67 17.70
C ILE A 170 11.75 2.75 16.96
N SER A 171 12.95 2.39 16.54
CA SER A 171 13.77 3.22 15.66
C SER A 171 13.94 2.56 14.31
N PHE A 172 13.60 3.29 13.26
CA PHE A 172 13.86 2.92 11.89
C PHE A 172 15.09 3.67 11.40
N ILE A 173 16.04 2.96 10.80
CA ILE A 173 17.26 3.52 10.25
C ILE A 173 17.36 3.12 8.79
N PHE A 174 17.42 4.14 7.93
CA PHE A 174 17.80 4.02 6.54
C PHE A 174 19.21 4.56 6.32
N ASN A 175 20.04 3.75 5.68
CA ASN A 175 21.39 4.11 5.26
C ASN A 175 21.49 4.06 3.73
N GLY A 176 21.45 5.23 3.09
CA GLY A 176 21.47 5.33 1.63
C GLY A 176 22.77 4.88 0.97
N LEU A 177 23.87 4.75 1.72
CA LEU A 177 25.16 4.31 1.20
C LEU A 177 25.38 2.80 1.37
N ALA A 178 24.59 2.14 2.22
CA ALA A 178 24.68 0.70 2.44
C ALA A 178 24.08 -0.07 1.24
N PRO A 179 24.50 -1.33 1.02
CA PRO A 179 23.84 -2.24 0.10
C PRO A 179 22.36 -2.42 0.45
N SER A 180 21.55 -2.76 -0.54
CA SER A 180 20.09 -2.89 -0.45
C SER A 180 19.62 -3.70 0.76
N ASN A 181 20.21 -4.88 0.98
CA ASN A 181 19.91 -5.81 2.05
C ASN A 181 20.38 -5.37 3.45
N GLU A 182 21.09 -4.24 3.55
CA GLU A 182 21.55 -3.64 4.81
C GLU A 182 21.12 -2.18 4.97
N SER A 183 20.53 -1.59 3.92
CA SER A 183 20.12 -0.19 3.88
C SER A 183 19.00 0.13 4.84
N LEU A 184 18.29 -0.89 5.33
CA LEU A 184 17.11 -0.71 6.16
C LEU A 184 17.16 -1.59 7.40
N THR A 185 17.09 -0.95 8.56
CA THR A 185 17.12 -1.62 9.87
C THR A 185 16.05 -1.06 10.78
N VAL A 186 15.36 -1.94 11.49
CA VAL A 186 14.35 -1.61 12.49
C VAL A 186 14.86 -2.08 13.84
N LEU A 187 14.79 -1.22 14.85
CA LEU A 187 15.27 -1.47 16.19
C LEU A 187 14.09 -1.46 17.15
N ASP A 188 14.03 -2.46 18.04
CA ASP A 188 13.19 -2.42 19.24
C ASP A 188 14.07 -2.00 20.42
N ASN A 189 13.93 -0.75 20.85
CA ASN A 189 14.79 -0.17 21.87
C ASN A 189 14.51 -0.73 23.28
N ILE A 190 13.30 -1.25 23.51
CA ILE A 190 12.90 -1.87 24.79
C ILE A 190 13.57 -3.23 24.92
N LEU A 191 13.44 -4.07 23.89
CA LEU A 191 14.01 -5.40 23.86
C LEU A 191 15.52 -5.39 23.53
N LYS A 192 16.05 -4.26 23.05
CA LYS A 192 17.43 -4.10 22.57
C LYS A 192 17.75 -5.11 21.47
N VAL A 193 16.82 -5.28 20.55
CA VAL A 193 17.00 -6.13 19.36
C VAL A 193 16.86 -5.30 18.10
N TYR A 194 17.40 -5.80 17.00
CA TYR A 194 17.23 -5.19 15.68
C TYR A 194 16.95 -6.24 14.62
N GLN A 195 16.21 -5.85 13.59
CA GLN A 195 15.98 -6.63 12.38
C GLN A 195 16.47 -5.80 11.20
N LYS A 196 17.42 -6.35 10.43
CA LYS A 196 17.67 -5.86 9.08
C LYS A 196 16.52 -6.33 8.22
N VAL A 197 15.94 -5.45 7.41
CA VAL A 197 14.91 -5.84 6.44
C VAL A 197 15.60 -6.67 5.36
N LYS A 198 15.53 -8.00 5.54
CA LYS A 198 16.12 -8.96 4.63
C LYS A 198 15.12 -9.25 3.53
N TYR A 199 15.57 -9.13 2.30
CA TYR A 199 14.80 -9.47 1.12
C TYR A 199 14.89 -10.97 0.75
N GLU A 200 15.25 -11.83 1.71
CA GLU A 200 15.32 -13.27 1.49
C GLU A 200 13.90 -13.84 1.43
N GLU A 201 13.60 -14.56 0.35
CA GLU A 201 12.29 -15.18 0.19
C GLU A 201 12.17 -16.37 1.14
N ASN A 202 11.55 -16.14 2.29
CA ASN A 202 11.12 -17.22 3.14
C ASN A 202 9.85 -17.86 2.55
N GLU A 203 10.01 -19.07 2.01
CA GLU A 203 8.91 -19.86 1.47
C GLU A 203 7.76 -20.03 2.48
N MET A 204 8.06 -20.09 3.78
CA MET A 204 7.03 -20.20 4.81
C MET A 204 6.17 -18.94 4.92
N GLU A 205 6.77 -17.75 4.83
CA GLU A 205 6.05 -16.47 4.88
C GLU A 205 5.17 -16.26 3.64
N ILE A 206 5.66 -16.67 2.47
CA ILE A 206 4.86 -16.61 1.23
C ILE A 206 3.63 -17.51 1.39
N GLU A 207 3.81 -18.72 1.91
CA GLU A 207 2.70 -19.66 2.10
C GLU A 207 1.72 -19.22 3.21
N ASP A 208 2.22 -18.57 4.27
CA ASP A 208 1.39 -17.92 5.30
C ASP A 208 0.57 -16.75 4.71
N GLU A 209 1.19 -15.90 3.90
CA GLU A 209 0.51 -14.80 3.20
C GLU A 209 -0.56 -15.34 2.24
N VAL A 210 -0.26 -16.41 1.50
CA VAL A 210 -1.22 -17.07 0.60
C VAL A 210 -2.41 -17.64 1.38
N ASP A 211 -2.17 -18.27 2.54
CA ASP A 211 -3.26 -18.75 3.42
C ASP A 211 -4.14 -17.59 3.91
N LEU A 212 -3.53 -16.48 4.30
CA LEU A 212 -4.25 -15.29 4.71
C LEU A 212 -5.09 -14.70 3.57
N LEU A 213 -4.50 -14.53 2.38
CA LEU A 213 -5.19 -14.00 1.20
C LEU A 213 -6.40 -14.87 0.81
N MET A 214 -6.26 -16.19 0.88
CA MET A 214 -7.33 -17.11 0.52
C MET A 214 -8.43 -17.25 1.59
N SER A 215 -8.22 -16.76 2.82
CA SER A 215 -9.16 -16.85 3.93
C SER A 215 -9.76 -15.50 4.34
N THR A 216 -9.26 -14.39 3.81
CA THR A 216 -9.73 -13.03 4.08
C THR A 216 -10.43 -12.42 2.87
N ASP A 217 -11.18 -11.34 3.12
CA ASP A 217 -11.85 -10.62 2.04
C ASP A 217 -10.81 -10.00 1.07
N ILE A 218 -11.10 -10.05 -0.22
CA ILE A 218 -10.33 -9.26 -1.19
C ILE A 218 -10.79 -7.81 -1.07
N LEU A 219 -9.90 -6.94 -0.59
CA LEU A 219 -10.17 -5.52 -0.35
C LEU A 219 -9.38 -4.64 -1.32
N ALA A 220 -10.04 -3.65 -1.90
CA ALA A 220 -9.41 -2.56 -2.63
C ALA A 220 -10.00 -1.25 -2.14
N ALA A 221 -9.19 -0.41 -1.50
CA ALA A 221 -9.57 0.93 -1.09
C ALA A 221 -8.66 1.95 -1.79
N GLN A 222 -9.24 3.02 -2.31
CA GLN A 222 -8.50 4.10 -2.94
C GLN A 222 -9.17 5.44 -2.66
N ILE A 223 -8.35 6.47 -2.51
CA ILE A 223 -8.82 7.86 -2.48
C ILE A 223 -9.04 8.29 -3.94
N SER A 224 -10.27 8.65 -4.28
CA SER A 224 -10.61 9.16 -5.60
C SER A 224 -10.11 10.60 -5.72
N THR A 225 -9.26 10.86 -6.72
CA THR A 225 -8.63 12.16 -6.95
C THR A 225 -9.26 12.97 -8.09
N LYS A 226 -10.25 12.38 -8.78
CA LYS A 226 -10.84 12.91 -10.03
C LYS A 226 -11.52 14.28 -9.89
N SER A 227 -11.99 14.62 -8.69
CA SER A 227 -12.79 15.82 -8.43
C SER A 227 -12.28 16.60 -7.21
N ILE A 228 -11.01 16.42 -6.81
CA ILE A 228 -10.46 17.12 -5.66
C ILE A 228 -10.26 18.61 -6.01
N SER A 229 -10.83 19.47 -5.18
CA SER A 229 -10.62 20.92 -5.25
C SER A 229 -10.36 21.47 -3.85
N PHE A 230 -9.51 22.49 -3.77
CA PHE A 230 -9.19 23.17 -2.53
C PHE A 230 -9.90 24.52 -2.49
N ALA A 231 -10.63 24.77 -1.41
CA ALA A 231 -11.24 26.07 -1.16
C ALA A 231 -10.68 26.64 0.14
N ARG A 232 -10.36 27.93 0.17
CA ARG A 232 -9.96 28.61 1.40
C ARG A 232 -11.08 28.48 2.42
N ALA A 233 -10.74 28.04 3.63
CA ALA A 233 -11.69 28.00 4.73
C ALA A 233 -12.01 29.44 5.13
N GLN A 234 -13.29 29.79 5.26
CA GLN A 234 -13.72 31.14 5.61
C GLN A 234 -14.34 31.16 7.01
N SER A 235 -14.14 32.24 7.76
CA SER A 235 -14.78 32.51 9.05
C SER A 235 -15.58 33.82 9.00
N GLY A 236 -16.65 33.90 9.80
CA GLY A 236 -17.51 35.09 9.95
C GLY A 236 -18.88 34.95 9.29
N TRP A 237 -19.93 35.42 9.99
CA TRP A 237 -21.32 35.35 9.52
C TRP A 237 -21.72 36.51 8.59
N ILE A 238 -21.06 37.67 8.72
CA ILE A 238 -21.41 38.92 8.01
C ILE A 238 -20.28 39.34 7.06
N PHE A 239 -19.02 39.23 7.49
CA PHE A 239 -17.84 39.40 6.65
C PHE A 239 -17.12 38.06 6.60
N ARG A 240 -16.93 37.52 5.40
CA ARG A 240 -16.17 36.28 5.20
C ARG A 240 -14.70 36.64 5.06
N GLU A 241 -13.90 36.26 6.04
CA GLU A 241 -12.44 36.37 5.98
C GLU A 241 -11.81 35.00 5.84
N ASP A 242 -10.69 34.95 5.11
CA ASP A 242 -9.90 33.72 4.97
C ASP A 242 -9.33 33.33 6.33
N ARG A 243 -9.57 32.08 6.71
CA ARG A 243 -9.14 31.55 8.00
C ARG A 243 -7.65 31.25 7.95
N LYS A 244 -6.92 31.98 8.79
CA LYS A 244 -5.52 31.70 9.09
C LYS A 244 -5.38 31.00 10.44
N GLU A 245 -4.33 30.22 10.58
CA GLU A 245 -3.97 29.55 11.83
C GLU A 245 -2.47 29.56 12.02
N LEU A 246 -2.03 29.75 13.27
CA LEU A 246 -0.63 29.55 13.65
C LEU A 246 -0.44 28.08 14.02
N VAL A 247 0.20 27.31 13.13
CA VAL A 247 0.44 25.88 13.34
C VAL A 247 1.76 25.67 14.07
N ALA A 248 1.75 24.77 15.05
CA ALA A 248 2.90 24.47 15.92
C ALA A 248 3.51 25.71 16.61
N GLY A 249 2.75 26.81 16.74
CA GLY A 249 3.23 28.07 17.31
C GLY A 249 4.27 28.81 16.46
N GLN A 250 4.57 28.34 15.24
CA GLN A 250 5.69 28.85 14.43
C GLN A 250 5.27 29.28 13.02
N TYR A 251 4.33 28.57 12.40
CA TYR A 251 4.03 28.73 10.98
C TYR A 251 2.67 29.38 10.79
N GLU A 252 2.65 30.62 10.31
CA GLU A 252 1.41 31.22 9.83
C GLU A 252 0.95 30.43 8.60
N SER A 253 -0.31 30.02 8.61
CA SER A 253 -0.82 29.10 7.59
C SER A 253 -2.22 29.49 7.14
N GLU A 254 -2.45 29.32 5.85
CA GLU A 254 -3.75 29.44 5.23
C GLU A 254 -4.46 28.08 5.31
N LEU A 255 -5.68 28.07 5.87
CA LEU A 255 -6.45 26.85 5.99
C LEU A 255 -7.30 26.63 4.73
N TYR A 256 -7.21 25.43 4.15
CA TYR A 256 -8.00 24.99 3.02
C TYR A 256 -8.89 23.82 3.41
N THR A 257 -10.14 23.85 2.94
CA THR A 257 -11.05 22.70 2.94
C THR A 257 -10.86 21.93 1.64
N VAL A 258 -10.71 20.62 1.74
CA VAL A 258 -10.60 19.72 0.61
C VAL A 258 -11.99 19.21 0.26
N HIS A 259 -12.48 19.58 -0.92
CA HIS A 259 -13.75 19.10 -1.47
C HIS A 259 -13.51 17.95 -2.45
N GLY A 260 -14.50 17.07 -2.61
CA GLY A 260 -14.45 15.97 -3.57
C GLY A 260 -13.59 14.79 -3.14
N LEU A 261 -13.06 14.77 -1.90
CA LEU A 261 -12.32 13.64 -1.36
C LEU A 261 -13.28 12.46 -1.07
N MET A 262 -13.24 11.44 -1.93
CA MET A 262 -14.05 10.22 -1.79
C MET A 262 -13.15 9.02 -1.51
N LEU A 263 -13.44 8.26 -0.45
CA LEU A 263 -12.85 6.92 -0.28
C LEU A 263 -13.75 5.93 -1.02
N GLU A 264 -13.25 5.40 -2.13
CA GLU A 264 -13.88 4.29 -2.84
C GLU A 264 -13.33 2.99 -2.28
N SER A 265 -14.20 2.18 -1.69
CA SER A 265 -13.85 0.88 -1.15
C SER A 265 -14.65 -0.21 -1.85
N ARG A 266 -13.95 -1.26 -2.27
CA ARG A 266 -14.52 -2.44 -2.92
C ARG A 266 -14.10 -3.67 -2.14
N LYS A 267 -15.04 -4.58 -1.97
CA LYS A 267 -14.85 -5.83 -1.25
C LYS A 267 -15.42 -6.98 -2.07
N ARG A 268 -14.65 -8.06 -2.20
CA ARG A 268 -15.02 -9.32 -2.87
C ARG A 268 -14.83 -10.49 -1.90
N ARG A 269 -15.71 -11.48 -1.98
CA ARG A 269 -15.78 -12.62 -1.05
C ARG A 269 -16.26 -13.93 -1.69
N GLU A 270 -16.33 -14.01 -3.02
CA GLU A 270 -16.78 -15.20 -3.74
C GLU A 270 -15.86 -16.43 -3.58
N HIS A 271 -14.61 -16.23 -3.13
CA HIS A 271 -13.65 -17.30 -2.84
C HIS A 271 -13.75 -17.84 -1.41
N LEU A 272 -14.50 -17.16 -0.53
CA LEU A 272 -14.62 -17.51 0.88
C LEU A 272 -15.71 -18.57 1.09
N SER A 273 -15.40 -19.58 1.90
CA SER A 273 -16.37 -20.57 2.37
C SER A 273 -17.26 -19.97 3.47
N ALA A 274 -18.35 -20.67 3.80
CA ALA A 274 -19.23 -20.28 4.91
C ALA A 274 -18.45 -20.21 6.25
N ASP A 275 -17.53 -21.16 6.46
CA ASP A 275 -16.66 -21.19 7.64
C ASP A 275 -15.72 -19.99 7.69
N ASP A 276 -15.15 -19.58 6.54
CA ASP A 276 -14.28 -18.40 6.47
C ASP A 276 -15.08 -17.13 6.79
N LEU A 277 -16.30 -17.00 6.25
CA LEU A 277 -17.16 -15.86 6.54
C LEU A 277 -17.55 -15.80 8.02
N GLN A 278 -17.81 -16.95 8.64
CA GLN A 278 -18.09 -17.04 10.08
C GLN A 278 -16.87 -16.69 10.92
N LYS A 279 -15.68 -17.21 10.56
CA LYS A 279 -14.41 -16.85 11.21
C LYS A 279 -14.10 -15.37 11.05
N ASN A 280 -14.25 -14.80 9.86
CA ASN A 280 -14.01 -13.37 9.62
C ASN A 280 -14.97 -12.50 10.44
N LYS A 281 -16.24 -12.91 10.59
CA LYS A 281 -17.20 -12.23 11.46
C LYS A 281 -16.82 -12.37 12.95
N ALA A 282 -16.42 -13.56 13.40
CA ALA A 282 -16.01 -13.81 14.79
C ALA A 282 -14.69 -13.12 15.14
N ILE A 283 -13.73 -13.05 14.21
CA ILE A 283 -12.50 -12.26 14.31
C ILE A 283 -12.89 -10.77 14.44
N LEU A 284 -13.87 -10.31 13.65
CA LEU A 284 -14.42 -8.95 13.77
C LEU A 284 -15.00 -8.65 15.17
N GLU A 285 -15.54 -9.67 15.83
CA GLU A 285 -16.20 -9.58 17.13
C GLU A 285 -15.26 -9.85 18.33
N SER A 286 -14.11 -10.53 18.12
CA SER A 286 -13.20 -11.00 19.18
C SER A 286 -11.80 -10.35 19.16
N PHE A 287 -11.69 -9.16 18.55
CA PHE A 287 -10.46 -8.42 18.23
C PHE A 287 -9.52 -7.98 19.38
N THR A 288 -9.54 -8.62 20.55
CA THR A 288 -8.70 -8.26 21.71
C THR A 288 -7.65 -9.30 22.11
N LYS A 289 -7.51 -10.45 21.41
CA LYS A 289 -6.73 -11.59 21.93
C LYS A 289 -5.50 -12.06 21.14
N GLY A 290 -5.17 -11.45 19.99
CA GLY A 290 -3.87 -11.69 19.34
C GLY A 290 -3.52 -13.16 19.01
N ASN A 291 -4.50 -14.02 18.74
CA ASN A 291 -4.22 -15.42 18.42
C ASN A 291 -3.82 -15.59 16.94
N ASN A 292 -2.70 -16.28 16.71
CA ASN A 292 -2.34 -16.84 15.41
C ASN A 292 -3.35 -17.94 15.03
N LEU A 293 -3.95 -17.81 13.84
CA LEU A 293 -4.94 -18.74 13.27
C LEU A 293 -4.28 -19.95 12.58
N GLN A 294 -3.12 -20.41 13.05
CA GLN A 294 -2.45 -21.57 12.48
C GLN A 294 -3.02 -22.84 13.10
N ASN A 295 -3.71 -23.63 12.27
CA ASN A 295 -4.05 -25.01 12.60
C ASN A 295 -2.82 -25.87 12.27
N PHE A 296 -2.29 -26.59 13.25
CA PHE A 296 -1.24 -27.57 13.03
C PHE A 296 -1.86 -28.97 12.90
N ASP A 297 -1.26 -29.83 12.09
CA ASP A 297 -1.60 -31.25 12.07
C ASP A 297 -1.06 -31.97 13.33
N GLN A 298 -1.33 -33.26 13.44
CA GLN A 298 -0.89 -34.10 14.57
C GLN A 298 0.64 -34.21 14.69
N ASN A 299 1.38 -33.78 13.66
CA ASN A 299 2.84 -33.80 13.59
C ASN A 299 3.46 -32.40 13.75
N GLY A 300 2.65 -31.36 14.04
CA GLY A 300 3.13 -29.99 14.20
C GLY A 300 3.40 -29.26 12.88
N ILE A 301 2.89 -29.75 11.75
CA ILE A 301 3.02 -29.09 10.44
C ILE A 301 1.82 -28.16 10.23
N PRO A 302 2.02 -26.89 9.81
CA PRO A 302 0.91 -26.00 9.48
C PRO A 302 0.01 -26.58 8.39
N LEU A 303 -1.29 -26.72 8.68
CA LEU A 303 -2.31 -27.14 7.73
C LEU A 303 -2.55 -26.02 6.72
N ARG A 304 -1.91 -26.15 5.55
CA ARG A 304 -2.05 -25.21 4.43
C ARG A 304 -3.42 -25.32 3.77
N ARG A 305 -4.00 -24.19 3.41
CA ARG A 305 -5.27 -24.17 2.66
C ARG A 305 -5.04 -24.69 1.26
N THR A 306 -5.85 -25.67 0.85
CA THR A 306 -5.81 -26.24 -0.49
C THR A 306 -6.39 -25.28 -1.54
N SER A 307 -6.06 -25.52 -2.81
CA SER A 307 -6.66 -24.77 -3.92
C SER A 307 -8.18 -24.97 -3.94
N LEU A 308 -8.90 -23.92 -4.31
CA LEU A 308 -10.35 -24.00 -4.52
C LEU A 308 -10.66 -24.80 -5.78
N VAL A 309 -11.84 -25.42 -5.83
CA VAL A 309 -12.34 -26.11 -7.03
C VAL A 309 -12.50 -25.09 -8.15
N PRO A 310 -11.85 -25.25 -9.33
CA PRO A 310 -11.94 -24.30 -10.44
C PRO A 310 -13.38 -23.90 -10.79
N PRO A 311 -13.64 -22.64 -11.19
CA PRO A 311 -14.95 -22.24 -11.68
C PRO A 311 -15.35 -23.06 -12.93
N PRO A 312 -16.65 -23.33 -13.15
CA PRO A 312 -17.12 -23.98 -14.36
C PRO A 312 -16.70 -23.21 -15.62
N ASP A 313 -16.32 -23.94 -16.68
CA ASP A 313 -16.06 -23.32 -17.97
C ASP A 313 -17.37 -22.79 -18.56
N LYS A 314 -17.41 -21.49 -18.86
CA LYS A 314 -18.58 -20.80 -19.41
C LYS A 314 -18.65 -20.89 -20.94
N CYS A 315 -17.69 -21.57 -21.61
CA CYS A 315 -17.64 -21.77 -23.07
C CYS A 315 -17.78 -20.44 -23.86
N ILE A 316 -17.12 -19.38 -23.39
CA ILE A 316 -17.13 -18.06 -24.04
C ILE A 316 -16.03 -18.05 -25.11
N SER A 317 -16.34 -17.65 -26.35
CA SER A 317 -15.32 -17.47 -27.38
C SER A 317 -14.58 -16.14 -27.22
N TRP A 318 -13.37 -16.05 -27.78
CA TRP A 318 -12.61 -14.79 -27.79
C TRP A 318 -13.42 -13.65 -28.44
N GLU A 319 -14.08 -13.93 -29.56
CA GLU A 319 -14.87 -12.95 -30.30
C GLU A 319 -16.08 -12.47 -29.49
N GLN A 320 -16.72 -13.36 -28.72
CA GLN A 320 -17.80 -12.96 -27.80
C GLN A 320 -17.27 -12.08 -26.66
N TYR A 321 -16.11 -12.43 -26.12
CA TYR A 321 -15.46 -11.65 -25.06
C TYR A 321 -15.04 -10.27 -25.55
N ILE A 322 -14.24 -10.20 -26.62
CA ILE A 322 -13.63 -8.94 -27.07
C ILE A 322 -14.62 -8.02 -27.78
N ASN A 323 -15.76 -8.50 -28.28
CA ASN A 323 -16.75 -7.62 -28.92
C ASN A 323 -17.81 -7.09 -27.98
N SER A 324 -17.90 -7.62 -26.75
CA SER A 324 -18.87 -7.18 -25.74
C SER A 324 -18.70 -5.71 -25.32
N GLU A 325 -19.78 -5.13 -24.79
CA GLU A 325 -19.80 -3.75 -24.30
C GLU A 325 -18.89 -3.56 -23.08
N LEU A 326 -18.28 -2.38 -22.94
CA LEU A 326 -17.30 -2.05 -21.89
C LEU A 326 -17.79 -2.34 -20.45
N ASN A 327 -19.09 -2.30 -20.21
CA ASN A 327 -19.69 -2.54 -18.89
C ASN A 327 -20.44 -3.88 -18.77
N ASN A 328 -20.52 -4.66 -19.84
CA ASN A 328 -21.31 -5.88 -19.91
C ASN A 328 -20.56 -7.00 -20.66
N TYR A 329 -19.27 -7.14 -20.38
CA TYR A 329 -18.46 -8.23 -20.92
C TYR A 329 -18.62 -9.51 -20.09
N PRO A 330 -18.56 -10.69 -20.73
CA PRO A 330 -18.78 -11.93 -20.04
C PRO A 330 -17.67 -12.14 -18.98
N ARG A 331 -18.10 -12.42 -17.75
CA ARG A 331 -17.19 -12.57 -16.61
C ARG A 331 -16.41 -13.89 -16.74
N LEU A 332 -15.10 -13.78 -16.89
CA LEU A 332 -14.18 -14.92 -16.86
C LEU A 332 -13.92 -15.28 -15.40
N GLY A 333 -14.22 -16.52 -15.00
CA GLY A 333 -14.07 -17.00 -13.62
C GLY A 333 -15.38 -17.06 -12.81
N ARG A 334 -15.24 -17.01 -11.47
CA ARG A 334 -16.36 -17.12 -10.53
C ARG A 334 -17.31 -15.93 -10.62
N ASP A 335 -18.57 -16.17 -10.26
CA ASP A 335 -19.53 -15.09 -10.12
C ASP A 335 -19.20 -14.25 -8.88
N LEU A 336 -19.14 -12.93 -9.06
CA LEU A 336 -18.62 -12.02 -8.05
C LEU A 336 -19.65 -11.80 -6.95
N VAL A 337 -19.23 -12.01 -5.70
CA VAL A 337 -19.95 -11.57 -4.52
C VAL A 337 -19.28 -10.29 -4.05
N TYR A 338 -19.66 -9.17 -4.65
CA TYR A 338 -19.01 -7.88 -4.43
C TYR A 338 -19.88 -6.88 -3.68
N LYS A 339 -19.23 -5.98 -2.94
CA LYS A 339 -19.84 -4.80 -2.33
C LYS A 339 -18.93 -3.61 -2.58
N GLU A 340 -19.50 -2.54 -3.11
CA GLU A 340 -18.84 -1.24 -3.24
C GLU A 340 -19.44 -0.26 -2.24
N SER A 341 -18.60 0.54 -1.62
CA SER A 341 -19.03 1.68 -0.82
C SER A 341 -18.17 2.88 -1.17
N SER A 342 -18.82 4.02 -1.35
CA SER A 342 -18.16 5.30 -1.57
C SER A 342 -18.58 6.23 -0.46
N LYS A 343 -17.60 6.86 0.21
CA LYS A 343 -17.85 7.78 1.31
C LYS A 343 -17.08 9.07 1.09
N SER A 344 -17.77 10.20 1.19
CA SER A 344 -17.16 11.53 1.17
C SER A 344 -16.51 11.83 2.51
N PHE A 345 -15.32 12.40 2.49
CA PHE A 345 -14.64 12.89 3.68
C PHE A 345 -14.42 14.38 3.59
N LYS A 346 -14.59 15.04 4.74
CA LYS A 346 -14.10 16.41 4.92
C LYS A 346 -12.65 16.29 5.39
N ALA A 347 -11.73 16.79 4.58
CA ALA A 347 -10.34 16.93 4.94
C ALA A 347 -10.01 18.42 4.99
N THR A 348 -9.08 18.78 5.86
CA THR A 348 -8.52 20.14 5.93
C THR A 348 -7.02 20.07 5.80
N ILE A 349 -6.44 21.13 5.23
CA ILE A 349 -4.99 21.26 5.08
C ILE A 349 -4.59 22.68 5.39
N ALA A 350 -3.55 22.86 6.19
CA ALA A 350 -2.97 24.16 6.47
C ALA A 350 -1.66 24.28 5.70
N MET A 351 -1.57 25.29 4.83
CA MET A 351 -0.43 25.53 3.97
C MET A 351 0.34 26.75 4.45
N SER A 352 1.67 26.64 4.57
CA SER A 352 2.54 27.76 4.95
C SER A 352 3.64 27.95 3.92
N SER A 353 3.91 29.21 3.54
CA SER A 353 5.05 29.58 2.70
C SER A 353 6.38 29.57 3.45
N ASP A 354 6.32 29.59 4.78
CA ASP A 354 7.49 29.90 5.62
C ASP A 354 8.21 28.64 6.09
N PHE A 355 7.63 27.47 5.80
CA PHE A 355 8.24 26.20 6.16
C PHE A 355 9.51 25.96 5.31
N PRO A 356 10.65 25.55 5.91
CA PRO A 356 11.92 25.52 5.17
C PRO A 356 12.07 24.40 4.14
N LEU A 357 11.25 23.36 4.21
CA LEU A 357 11.24 22.27 3.23
C LEU A 357 10.21 22.52 2.12
N SER A 358 10.51 22.04 0.93
CA SER A 358 9.53 21.91 -0.15
C SER A 358 8.75 20.58 -0.06
N VAL A 359 7.63 20.52 -0.77
CA VAL A 359 6.82 19.30 -0.90
C VAL A 359 7.63 18.16 -1.53
N ASP A 360 8.43 18.44 -2.56
CA ASP A 360 9.26 17.43 -3.23
C ASP A 360 10.31 16.86 -2.28
N MET A 361 10.94 17.69 -1.45
CA MET A 361 11.88 17.23 -0.41
C MET A 361 11.19 16.31 0.61
N LEU A 362 9.97 16.65 1.04
CA LEU A 362 9.18 15.80 1.92
C LEU A 362 8.82 14.46 1.27
N LEU A 363 8.45 14.44 0.00
CA LEU A 363 8.14 13.19 -0.71
C LEU A 363 9.34 12.24 -0.75
N ASN A 364 10.57 12.75 -0.92
CA ASN A 364 11.79 11.95 -0.85
C ASN A 364 12.02 11.36 0.56
N VAL A 365 11.78 12.14 1.61
CA VAL A 365 11.86 11.65 3.00
C VAL A 365 10.79 10.58 3.28
N LEU A 366 9.55 10.84 2.85
CA LEU A 366 8.43 9.92 3.00
C LEU A 366 8.63 8.62 2.22
N GLU A 367 9.30 8.64 1.06
CA GLU A 367 9.60 7.44 0.30
C GLU A 367 10.46 6.44 1.08
N VAL A 368 11.40 6.93 1.89
CA VAL A 368 12.24 6.10 2.74
C VAL A 368 11.46 5.51 3.92
N ILE A 369 10.62 6.31 4.58
CA ILE A 369 9.87 5.88 5.78
C ILE A 369 8.49 5.27 5.45
N ALA A 370 8.16 5.12 4.17
CA ALA A 370 6.92 4.53 3.67
C ALA A 370 6.64 3.05 3.98
N PRO A 371 7.59 2.19 4.43
CA PRO A 371 7.26 0.82 4.83
C PRO A 371 6.13 0.74 5.88
N PHE A 372 5.92 1.80 6.66
CA PHE A 372 4.78 1.91 7.57
C PHE A 372 3.51 2.35 6.83
N LYS A 373 2.45 1.53 6.95
CA LYS A 373 1.15 1.70 6.25
C LYS A 373 0.54 3.12 6.36
N HIS A 374 0.68 3.80 7.50
CA HIS A 374 0.10 5.13 7.71
C HIS A 374 0.90 6.25 7.02
N PHE A 375 2.23 6.13 6.91
CA PHE A 375 3.05 7.08 6.14
C PHE A 375 2.81 6.96 4.64
N SER A 376 2.52 5.76 4.14
CA SER A 376 2.11 5.55 2.74
C SER A 376 0.85 6.37 2.39
N LYS A 377 -0.16 6.39 3.27
CA LYS A 377 -1.36 7.22 3.08
C LYS A 377 -1.07 8.72 3.08
N LEU A 378 -0.15 9.18 3.93
CA LEU A 378 0.29 10.57 3.94
C LEU A 378 1.02 10.93 2.64
N ARG A 379 1.93 10.07 2.16
CA ARG A 379 2.62 10.22 0.89
C ARG A 379 1.64 10.31 -0.29
N ASP A 380 0.70 9.38 -0.37
CA ASP A 380 -0.34 9.37 -1.42
C ASP A 380 -1.13 10.68 -1.43
N PHE A 381 -1.47 11.20 -0.25
CA PHE A 381 -2.18 12.47 -0.12
C PHE A 381 -1.33 13.69 -0.50
N ILE A 382 -0.04 13.72 -0.14
CA ILE A 382 0.86 14.83 -0.49
C ILE A 382 1.21 14.83 -1.97
N THR A 383 1.15 13.67 -2.63
CA THR A 383 1.35 13.55 -4.08
C THR A 383 0.22 14.21 -4.89
N LEU A 384 -0.90 14.57 -4.23
CA LEU A 384 -1.92 15.41 -4.85
C LEU A 384 -1.34 16.78 -5.18
N LYS A 385 -1.92 17.46 -6.19
CA LYS A 385 -1.58 18.87 -6.47
C LYS A 385 -2.12 19.76 -5.35
N LEU A 386 -1.35 19.87 -4.26
CA LEU A 386 -1.68 20.72 -3.12
C LEU A 386 -1.63 22.21 -3.51
N PRO A 387 -2.28 23.10 -2.75
CA PRO A 387 -2.10 24.54 -2.89
C PRO A 387 -0.64 24.96 -2.68
N THR A 388 -0.31 26.20 -3.02
CA THR A 388 1.07 26.71 -2.86
C THR A 388 1.53 26.70 -1.39
N GLY A 389 2.78 26.31 -1.16
CA GLY A 389 3.41 26.24 0.16
C GLY A 389 3.64 24.81 0.64
N PHE A 390 3.98 24.67 1.92
CA PHE A 390 4.22 23.40 2.59
C PHE A 390 3.03 23.02 3.48
N PRO A 391 2.60 21.74 3.49
CA PRO A 391 1.45 21.28 4.27
C PRO A 391 1.80 21.06 5.75
N VAL A 392 1.96 22.14 6.51
CA VAL A 392 2.33 22.12 7.94
C VAL A 392 1.32 21.37 8.83
N LYS A 393 0.07 21.22 8.38
CA LYS A 393 -0.94 20.38 9.04
C LYS A 393 -1.88 19.75 8.01
N VAL A 394 -2.16 18.47 8.18
CA VAL A 394 -2.99 17.66 7.27
C VAL A 394 -4.00 16.85 8.07
N GLU A 395 -5.28 16.91 7.72
CA GLU A 395 -6.33 16.06 8.30
C GLU A 395 -6.88 15.13 7.22
N ILE A 396 -6.50 13.85 7.25
CA ILE A 396 -6.87 12.87 6.22
C ILE A 396 -7.60 11.65 6.79
N PRO A 397 -8.56 11.09 6.06
CA PRO A 397 -9.22 9.86 6.47
C PRO A 397 -8.26 8.67 6.34
N ILE A 398 -8.08 7.93 7.43
CA ILE A 398 -7.29 6.70 7.45
C ILE A 398 -8.20 5.48 7.35
N LEU A 399 -9.35 5.49 8.03
CA LEU A 399 -10.38 4.46 7.97
C LEU A 399 -11.76 5.11 7.87
N PRO A 400 -12.85 4.39 7.50
CA PRO A 400 -14.17 4.98 7.33
C PRO A 400 -14.69 5.78 8.53
N THR A 401 -14.20 5.49 9.73
CA THR A 401 -14.56 6.16 10.97
C THR A 401 -13.43 6.96 11.59
N VAL A 402 -12.19 6.87 11.08
CA VAL A 402 -11.00 7.48 11.70
C VAL A 402 -10.29 8.42 10.75
N THR A 403 -10.04 9.63 11.24
CA THR A 403 -9.23 10.67 10.61
C THR A 403 -7.90 10.77 11.37
N ALA A 404 -6.78 10.83 10.65
CA ALA A 404 -5.51 11.23 11.24
C ALA A 404 -5.30 12.72 11.01
N LYS A 405 -4.95 13.42 12.08
CA LYS A 405 -4.44 14.78 12.07
C LYS A 405 -2.93 14.72 12.21
N ILE A 406 -2.23 15.08 11.15
CA ILE A 406 -0.78 15.12 11.07
C ILE A 406 -0.34 16.58 11.20
N THR A 407 0.59 16.88 12.11
CA THR A 407 1.17 18.22 12.28
C THR A 407 2.69 18.15 12.21
N PHE A 408 3.29 18.96 11.33
CA PHE A 408 4.73 19.16 11.26
C PHE A 408 5.15 20.22 12.27
N GLN A 409 6.09 19.89 13.15
CA GLN A 409 6.49 20.76 14.25
C GLN A 409 7.98 20.58 14.59
N HIS A 410 8.54 21.51 15.37
CA HIS A 410 9.93 21.48 15.85
C HIS A 410 10.96 21.22 14.73
N PHE A 411 10.79 21.85 13.57
CA PHE A 411 11.74 21.72 12.46
C PHE A 411 12.97 22.61 12.70
N GLU A 412 14.16 22.02 12.57
CA GLU A 412 15.43 22.73 12.65
C GLU A 412 16.44 22.13 11.67
N PHE A 413 17.14 22.98 10.90
CA PHE A 413 18.37 22.54 10.25
C PHE A 413 19.46 22.37 11.31
N ARG A 414 20.17 21.24 11.27
CA ARG A 414 21.12 20.83 12.31
C ARG A 414 22.38 20.28 11.66
N SER A 415 23.52 20.87 11.99
CA SER A 415 24.84 20.40 11.55
C SER A 415 25.52 19.47 12.56
N ASP A 416 24.94 19.31 13.74
CA ASP A 416 25.48 18.62 14.91
C ASP A 416 24.83 17.27 15.17
N ILE A 417 24.08 16.72 14.20
CA ILE A 417 23.45 15.40 14.33
C ILE A 417 24.56 14.33 14.42
N PRO A 418 24.65 13.57 15.54
CA PRO A 418 25.70 12.58 15.69
C PRO A 418 25.55 11.44 14.67
N LYS A 419 26.62 11.09 13.96
CA LYS A 419 26.62 9.95 13.02
C LYS A 419 26.26 8.61 13.70
N THR A 420 26.56 8.48 14.99
CA THR A 420 26.22 7.30 15.79
C THR A 420 24.71 7.08 15.93
N LEU A 421 23.90 8.10 15.70
CA LEU A 421 22.43 8.01 15.73
C LEU A 421 21.89 7.07 14.64
N PHE A 422 22.63 6.94 13.52
CA PHE A 422 22.29 6.08 12.38
C PHE A 422 23.01 4.72 12.42
N SER A 423 23.55 4.34 13.58
CA SER A 423 24.24 3.07 13.78
C SER A 423 23.48 2.20 14.77
N ILE A 424 23.55 0.88 14.59
CA ILE A 424 23.01 -0.08 15.56
C ILE A 424 23.86 -0.01 16.83
N PRO A 425 23.26 0.20 18.02
CA PRO A 425 24.04 0.22 19.26
C PRO A 425 24.68 -1.15 19.54
N LYS A 426 25.92 -1.16 20.04
CA LYS A 426 26.73 -2.38 20.22
C LYS A 426 26.09 -3.43 21.14
N ASN A 427 25.21 -3.02 22.03
CA ASN A 427 24.53 -3.88 22.98
C ASN A 427 23.21 -4.46 22.45
N TYR A 428 22.91 -4.28 21.15
CA TYR A 428 21.71 -4.82 20.52
C TYR A 428 22.04 -6.13 19.83
N ILE A 429 21.07 -7.04 19.81
CA ILE A 429 21.19 -8.37 19.21
C ILE A 429 20.28 -8.46 17.99
N GLU A 430 20.71 -9.13 16.92
CA GLU A 430 19.86 -9.34 15.75
C GLU A 430 18.77 -10.35 16.09
N ASP A 431 17.51 -9.97 15.89
CA ASP A 431 16.34 -10.84 15.93
C ASP A 431 15.59 -10.70 14.59
N PRO A 432 15.77 -11.64 13.65
CA PRO A 432 15.15 -11.57 12.33
C PRO A 432 13.64 -11.81 12.36
N THR A 433 13.05 -12.16 13.51
CA THR A 433 11.63 -12.51 13.64
C THR A 433 10.81 -11.46 14.39
N ARG A 434 11.44 -10.37 14.87
CA ARG A 434 10.77 -9.38 15.73
C ARG A 434 9.65 -8.62 15.03
N PHE A 435 9.85 -8.28 13.76
CA PHE A 435 8.94 -7.53 12.90
C PHE A 435 8.60 -8.36 11.65
N PRO A 436 7.71 -9.36 11.77
CA PRO A 436 7.42 -10.30 10.67
C PRO A 436 6.80 -9.63 9.44
N ASP A 437 6.24 -8.42 9.60
CA ASP A 437 5.63 -7.64 8.52
C ASP A 437 6.62 -6.72 7.76
N LEU A 438 7.92 -6.71 8.12
CA LEU A 438 8.93 -5.76 7.61
C LEU A 438 10.10 -6.41 6.86
#